data_AF-A0A968M471-F1
#
_entry.id   AF-A0A968M471-F1
#
_cell.length_a   1.000
_cell.length_b   1.000
_cell.length_c   1.000
_cell.angle_alpha   90.00
_cell.angle_beta   90.00
_cell.angle_gamma   90.00
#
_symmetry.space_group_name_H-M   'P 1'
#
loop_
_entity.id
_entity.type
_entity.pdbx_description
1 polymer ?
#
loop_
_entity_poly.entity_id
_entity_poly.type
_entity_poly.pdbx_seq_one_letter_code
_entity_poly.pdbx_strand_id
1 'polypeptide(L)'
;MSVDLVFYSELLDDLKTRIRRSQLKASLAVNAEMILLYWDIGQMIHKRQQQEGWGTGVIPRLSKDIRNELPELKGFSERNIGYMIRFARGYDGSVILQQPVAKLEPDLESPVIIDQSPCPRIVQDLLTKSCSVG
;
A
#
# COMPACT_ATOMS: atom_id res chain seq x y z
N MET A 1 1.23 36.74 -31.30
CA MET A 1 2.12 35.57 -31.29
C MET A 1 2.76 35.29 -29.93
N SER A 2 3.18 36.29 -29.12
CA SER A 2 3.73 36.02 -27.78
C SER A 2 2.69 35.63 -26.73
N VAL A 3 1.49 36.21 -26.82
CA VAL A 3 0.40 36.01 -25.87
C VAL A 3 -0.18 34.58 -25.94
N ASP A 4 -0.27 34.01 -27.15
CA ASP A 4 -0.76 32.63 -27.36
C ASP A 4 0.16 31.58 -26.71
N LEU A 5 1.47 31.84 -26.69
CA LEU A 5 2.47 30.96 -26.06
C LEU A 5 2.39 31.04 -24.52
N VAL A 6 2.09 32.21 -23.96
CA VAL A 6 1.88 32.39 -22.51
C VAL A 6 0.64 31.62 -22.07
N PHE A 7 -0.50 31.82 -22.74
CA PHE A 7 -1.73 31.08 -22.42
C PHE A 7 -1.59 29.56 -22.58
N TYR A 8 -0.85 29.11 -23.59
CA TYR A 8 -0.55 27.68 -23.73
C TYR A 8 0.30 27.15 -22.57
N SER A 9 1.32 27.89 -22.14
CA SER A 9 2.18 27.47 -21.02
C SER A 9 1.42 27.40 -19.69
N GLU A 10 0.55 28.37 -19.42
CA GLU A 10 -0.33 28.38 -18.24
C GLU A 10 -1.29 27.19 -18.25
N LEU A 11 -1.95 26.94 -19.39
CA LEU A 11 -2.82 25.77 -19.57
C LEU A 11 -2.04 24.46 -19.33
N LEU A 12 -0.83 24.36 -19.87
CA LEU A 12 0.01 23.18 -19.73
C LEU A 12 0.45 22.95 -18.28
N ASP A 13 0.77 24.00 -17.52
CA ASP A 13 1.12 23.91 -16.09
C ASP A 13 -0.08 23.51 -15.23
N ASP A 14 -1.26 24.06 -15.52
CA ASP A 14 -2.52 23.66 -14.88
C ASP A 14 -2.84 22.19 -15.12
N LEU A 15 -2.70 21.72 -16.37
CA LEU A 15 -2.91 20.32 -16.73
C LEU A 15 -1.92 19.41 -16.01
N LYS A 16 -0.62 19.74 -16.02
CA LYS A 16 0.41 18.98 -15.30
C LYS A 16 0.08 18.86 -13.81
N THR A 17 -0.32 19.96 -13.19
CA THR A 17 -0.65 20.00 -11.76
C THR A 17 -1.85 19.11 -11.44
N ARG A 18 -2.91 19.19 -12.24
CA ARG A 18 -4.11 18.34 -12.09
C ARG A 18 -3.79 16.86 -12.27
N ILE A 19 -3.00 16.50 -13.30
CA ILE A 19 -2.58 15.11 -13.54
C ILE A 19 -1.79 14.56 -12.36
N ARG A 20 -0.78 15.29 -11.87
CA ARG A 20 0.04 14.86 -10.73
C ARG A 20 -0.79 14.69 -9.46
N ARG A 21 -1.71 15.63 -9.19
CA ARG A 21 -2.64 15.52 -8.04
C ARG A 21 -3.52 14.28 -8.14
N SER A 22 -4.08 14.00 -9.33
CA SER A 22 -4.91 12.81 -9.55
C SER A 22 -4.12 11.51 -9.40
N GLN A 23 -2.90 11.45 -9.93
CA GLN A 23 -2.00 10.31 -9.77
C GLN A 23 -1.65 10.06 -8.31
N LEU A 24 -1.29 11.11 -7.55
CA LEU A 24 -1.00 10.99 -6.13
C LEU A 24 -2.21 10.45 -5.35
N LYS A 25 -3.41 10.98 -5.60
CA LYS A 25 -4.64 10.50 -4.97
C LYS A 25 -4.90 9.02 -5.28
N ALA A 26 -4.72 8.60 -6.53
CA ALA A 26 -4.87 7.21 -6.93
C ALA A 26 -3.84 6.30 -6.22
N SER A 27 -2.56 6.71 -6.20
CA SER A 27 -1.51 5.95 -5.50
C SER A 27 -1.77 5.83 -4.01
N LEU A 28 -2.23 6.89 -3.34
CA LEU A 28 -2.58 6.85 -1.92
C LEU A 28 -3.74 5.89 -1.65
N ALA A 29 -4.79 5.92 -2.47
CA ALA A 29 -5.93 5.00 -2.35
C ALA A 29 -5.50 3.54 -2.54
N VAL A 30 -4.72 3.25 -3.59
CA VAL A 30 -4.18 1.90 -3.85
C VAL A 30 -3.29 1.42 -2.71
N ASN A 31 -2.43 2.30 -2.18
CA ASN A 31 -1.56 1.97 -1.06
C ASN A 31 -2.36 1.66 0.21
N ALA A 32 -3.42 2.42 0.49
CA ALA A 32 -4.29 2.17 1.65
C ALA A 32 -4.96 0.78 1.55
N GLU A 33 -5.52 0.43 0.39
CA GLU A 33 -6.10 -0.90 0.15
C GLU A 33 -5.06 -2.02 0.28
N MET A 34 -3.83 -1.80 -0.21
CA MET A 34 -2.75 -2.79 -0.10
C MET A 34 -2.36 -3.05 1.36
N ILE A 35 -2.28 -2.01 2.19
CA ILE A 35 -1.97 -2.16 3.63
C ILE A 35 -3.06 -2.99 4.31
N LEU A 36 -4.33 -2.68 4.03
CA LEU A 36 -5.48 -3.38 4.61
C LEU A 36 -5.52 -4.84 4.18
N LEU A 37 -5.33 -5.11 2.89
CA LEU A 37 -5.25 -6.46 2.36
C LEU A 37 -4.13 -7.27 3.03
N TYR A 38 -2.94 -6.68 3.18
CA TYR A 38 -1.81 -7.36 3.80
C TYR A 38 -2.04 -7.65 5.28
N TRP A 39 -2.70 -6.75 6.00
CA TRP A 39 -3.13 -7.00 7.37
C TRP A 39 -4.14 -8.13 7.45
N ASP A 40 -5.19 -8.10 6.62
CA ASP A 40 -6.25 -9.11 6.60
C ASP A 40 -5.72 -10.51 6.27
N ILE A 41 -4.86 -10.64 5.26
CA ILE A 41 -4.17 -11.90 4.93
C ILE A 41 -3.35 -12.40 6.12
N GLY A 42 -2.62 -11.50 6.78
CA GLY A 42 -1.85 -11.82 7.97
C GLY A 42 -2.73 -12.36 9.10
N GLN A 43 -3.88 -11.73 9.36
CA GLN A 43 -4.84 -12.17 10.37
C GLN A 43 -5.45 -13.52 10.01
N MET A 44 -5.83 -13.72 8.75
CA MET A 44 -6.39 -14.99 8.27
C MET A 44 -5.40 -16.15 8.48
N ILE A 45 -4.14 -15.96 8.10
CA ILE A 45 -3.11 -16.99 8.28
C ILE A 45 -2.83 -17.20 9.77
N HIS A 46 -2.71 -16.12 10.56
CA HIS A 46 -2.43 -16.24 11.98
C HIS A 46 -3.53 -17.02 12.72
N LYS A 47 -4.80 -16.74 12.42
CA LYS A 47 -5.95 -17.44 13.01
C LYS A 47 -5.94 -18.92 12.69
N ARG A 48 -5.67 -19.31 11.44
CA ARG A 48 -5.58 -20.72 11.04
C ARG A 48 -4.38 -21.43 11.66
N GLN A 49 -3.25 -20.74 11.85
CA GLN A 49 -2.12 -21.29 12.61
C GLN A 49 -2.51 -21.63 14.05
N GLN A 50 -3.32 -20.80 14.71
CA GLN A 50 -3.80 -21.05 16.08
C GLN A 50 -4.85 -22.16 16.15
N GLN A 51 -5.77 -22.21 15.19
CA GLN A 51 -6.90 -23.14 15.20
C GLN A 51 -6.54 -24.55 14.70
N GLU A 52 -5.74 -24.63 13.63
CA GLU A 52 -5.47 -25.86 12.90
C GLU A 52 -4.03 -26.35 13.08
N GLY A 53 -3.21 -25.63 13.87
CA GLY A 53 -1.82 -26.01 14.14
C GLY A 53 -0.90 -25.92 12.92
N TRP A 54 -1.24 -25.08 11.92
CA TRP A 54 -0.44 -24.96 10.71
C TRP A 54 1.00 -24.54 11.02
N GLY A 55 1.95 -25.44 10.74
CA GLY A 55 3.38 -25.20 10.93
C GLY A 55 3.99 -24.24 9.90
N THR A 56 5.29 -24.02 10.00
CA THR A 56 6.05 -23.09 9.13
C THR A 56 6.02 -23.46 7.65
N GLY A 57 5.71 -24.72 7.30
CA GLY A 57 5.62 -25.21 5.92
C GLY A 57 4.45 -24.65 5.10
N VAL A 58 3.46 -24.01 5.72
CA VAL A 58 2.33 -23.42 4.99
C VAL A 58 2.72 -22.16 4.20
N ILE A 59 3.69 -21.39 4.71
CA ILE A 59 4.11 -20.12 4.09
C ILE A 59 4.80 -20.35 2.73
N PRO A 60 5.78 -21.27 2.60
CA PRO A 60 6.36 -21.64 1.31
C PRO A 60 5.32 -22.10 0.29
N ARG A 61 4.37 -22.92 0.72
CA ARG A 61 3.31 -23.44 -0.13
C ARG A 61 2.40 -22.31 -0.64
N LEU A 62 1.90 -21.46 0.25
CA LEU A 62 1.07 -20.31 -0.13
C LEU A 62 1.79 -19.36 -1.08
N SER A 63 3.08 -19.05 -0.84
CA SER A 63 3.85 -18.18 -1.73
C SER A 63 3.97 -18.77 -3.14
N LYS A 64 4.18 -20.09 -3.24
CA LYS A 64 4.29 -20.79 -4.51
C LYS A 64 2.94 -20.84 -5.23
N ASP A 65 1.88 -21.20 -4.52
CA ASP A 65 0.54 -21.35 -5.08
C ASP A 65 0.02 -20.01 -5.60
N ILE A 66 0.16 -18.92 -4.82
CA ILE A 66 -0.20 -17.56 -5.25
C ILE A 66 0.58 -17.14 -6.49
N ARG A 67 1.89 -17.41 -6.56
CA ARG A 67 2.70 -17.06 -7.75
C ARG A 67 2.25 -17.83 -9.00
N ASN A 68 1.78 -19.06 -8.84
CA ASN A 68 1.33 -19.89 -9.95
C ASN A 68 -0.06 -19.46 -10.44
N GLU A 69 -0.96 -19.12 -9.51
CA GLU A 69 -2.34 -18.75 -9.83
C GLU A 69 -2.49 -17.28 -10.24
N LEU A 70 -1.65 -16.39 -9.70
CA LEU A 70 -1.67 -14.94 -9.91
C LEU A 70 -0.27 -14.43 -10.30
N PRO A 71 0.29 -14.85 -11.44
CA PRO A 71 1.68 -14.58 -11.82
C PRO A 71 1.97 -13.08 -12.06
N GLU A 72 0.96 -12.28 -12.39
CA GLU A 72 1.06 -10.84 -12.56
C GLU A 72 1.21 -10.09 -11.23
N LEU A 73 0.81 -10.70 -10.11
CA LEU A 73 0.84 -10.07 -8.79
C LEU A 73 2.21 -10.24 -8.13
N LYS A 74 2.82 -9.10 -7.78
CA LYS A 74 4.04 -9.03 -6.98
C LYS A 74 3.70 -8.87 -5.48
N GLY A 75 4.70 -9.08 -4.62
CA GLY A 75 4.55 -8.81 -3.18
C GLY A 75 4.10 -10.01 -2.33
N PHE A 76 3.95 -11.21 -2.89
CA PHE A 76 3.54 -12.43 -2.15
C PHE A 76 4.68 -13.46 -2.01
N SER A 77 5.91 -12.99 -1.82
CA SER A 77 7.03 -13.86 -1.45
C SER A 77 6.84 -14.44 -0.05
N GLU A 78 7.47 -15.58 0.26
CA GLU A 78 7.45 -16.19 1.60
C GLU A 78 7.80 -15.19 2.70
N ARG A 79 8.82 -14.35 2.44
CA ARG A 79 9.23 -13.29 3.35
C ARG A 79 8.14 -12.25 3.57
N ASN A 80 7.47 -11.80 2.50
CA ASN A 80 6.39 -10.82 2.60
C ASN A 80 5.17 -11.42 3.32
N ILE A 81 4.80 -12.67 3.05
CA ILE A 81 3.73 -13.34 3.79
C ILE A 81 4.08 -13.44 5.28
N GLY A 82 5.34 -13.76 5.60
CA GLY A 82 5.84 -13.72 6.98
C GLY A 82 5.74 -12.34 7.63
N TYR A 83 5.91 -11.26 6.85
CA TYR A 83 5.70 -9.88 7.30
C TYR A 83 4.23 -9.54 7.49
N MET A 84 3.33 -9.97 6.61
CA MET A 84 1.88 -9.82 6.77
C MET A 84 1.41 -10.43 8.10
N ILE A 85 1.87 -11.64 8.42
CA ILE A 85 1.54 -12.32 9.69
C ILE A 85 2.07 -11.53 10.90
N ARG A 86 3.31 -11.04 10.85
CA ARG A 86 3.88 -10.20 11.93
C ARG A 86 3.13 -8.88 12.08
N PHE A 87 2.76 -8.28 10.96
CA PHE A 87 1.99 -7.05 10.93
C PHE A 87 0.63 -7.27 11.60
N ALA A 88 -0.11 -8.30 11.19
CA ALA A 88 -1.38 -8.68 11.81
C ALA A 88 -1.27 -8.87 13.33
N ARG A 89 -0.27 -9.65 13.79
CA ARG A 89 -0.01 -9.87 15.23
C ARG A 89 0.33 -8.61 16.00
N GLY A 90 1.01 -7.65 15.37
CA GLY A 90 1.40 -6.39 16.00
C GLY A 90 0.23 -5.41 16.19
N TYR A 91 -0.91 -5.66 15.54
CA TYR A 91 -2.09 -4.79 15.51
C TYR A 91 -3.37 -5.53 15.91
N ASP A 92 -3.26 -6.64 16.62
CA ASP A 92 -4.40 -7.43 17.05
C ASP A 92 -5.27 -6.60 18.03
N GLY A 93 -6.51 -6.29 17.64
CA GLY A 93 -7.43 -5.42 18.38
C GLY A 93 -7.62 -4.00 17.81
N SER A 94 -6.74 -3.56 16.92
CA SER A 94 -6.91 -2.29 16.19
C SER A 94 -7.53 -2.56 14.84
N VAL A 95 -8.82 -2.24 14.65
CA VAL A 95 -9.39 -2.15 13.30
C VAL A 95 -8.58 -1.09 12.58
N ILE A 96 -7.82 -1.50 11.56
CA ILE A 96 -7.19 -0.52 10.65
C ILE A 96 -8.33 0.14 9.90
N LEU A 97 -8.84 1.24 10.44
CA LEU A 97 -9.89 2.01 9.81
C LEU A 97 -9.27 2.70 8.60
N GLN A 98 -9.92 2.53 7.44
CA GLN A 98 -9.69 3.37 6.27
C GLN A 98 -9.73 4.83 6.70
N GLN A 99 -8.59 5.53 6.70
CA GLN A 99 -8.64 6.99 6.74
C GLN A 99 -9.35 7.44 5.45
N PRO A 100 -10.38 8.28 5.52
CA PRO A 100 -11.04 8.81 4.34
C PRO A 100 -10.15 9.87 3.68
N VAL A 101 -9.03 9.45 3.09
CA VAL A 101 -8.08 10.31 2.37
C VAL A 101 -8.75 10.92 1.12
N ALA A 102 -9.87 10.35 0.67
CA ALA A 102 -10.68 10.85 -0.43
C ALA A 102 -11.29 12.26 -0.19
N LYS A 103 -11.30 12.78 1.05
CA LYS A 103 -11.86 14.10 1.38
C LYS A 103 -10.83 15.20 1.67
N LEU A 104 -9.53 14.90 1.63
CA LEU A 104 -8.52 15.92 1.82
C LEU A 104 -8.16 16.54 0.47
N GLU A 105 -8.48 17.82 0.30
CA GLU A 105 -7.77 18.62 -0.69
C GLU A 105 -6.30 18.63 -0.28
N PRO A 106 -5.36 18.17 -1.13
CA PRO A 106 -3.95 18.22 -0.78
C PRO A 106 -3.54 19.68 -0.80
N ASP A 107 -3.56 20.30 0.38
CA ASP A 107 -2.99 21.61 0.60
C ASP A 107 -1.46 21.48 0.45
N LEU A 108 -0.91 22.08 -0.59
CA LEU A 108 0.50 21.91 -0.98
C LEU A 108 1.47 22.70 -0.09
N GLU A 109 0.97 23.43 0.91
CA GLU A 109 1.80 24.26 1.79
C GLU A 109 2.12 23.62 3.14
N SER A 110 1.46 22.52 3.50
CA SER A 110 1.76 21.81 4.75
C SER A 110 2.49 20.51 4.43
N PRO A 111 3.69 20.25 4.99
CA PRO A 111 4.20 18.90 4.98
C PRO A 111 3.16 18.04 5.69
N VAL A 112 2.60 17.06 4.98
CA VAL A 112 1.85 15.98 5.63
C VAL A 112 2.88 15.28 6.50
N ILE A 113 3.00 15.73 7.74
CA ILE A 113 3.67 15.00 8.79
C ILE A 113 2.76 13.79 9.03
N ILE A 114 3.01 12.71 8.28
CA ILE A 114 2.71 11.39 8.78
C ILE A 114 3.43 11.35 10.12
N ASP A 115 2.70 11.48 11.23
CA ASP A 115 3.26 11.28 12.57
C ASP A 115 4.00 9.94 12.55
N GLN A 116 5.32 10.04 12.54
CA GLN A 116 6.21 8.89 12.48
C GLN A 116 6.31 8.31 13.88
N SER A 117 5.24 7.64 14.35
CA SER A 117 5.35 6.74 15.49
C SER A 117 4.24 5.68 15.52
N PRO A 118 4.61 4.39 15.69
CA PRO A 118 5.52 3.63 14.86
C PRO A 118 4.75 3.01 13.69
N CYS A 119 5.02 3.44 12.44
CA CYS A 119 4.81 2.52 11.33
C CYS A 119 5.95 1.49 11.46
N PRO A 120 5.70 0.21 11.81
CA PRO A 120 6.75 -0.74 11.98
C PRO A 120 7.45 -0.81 10.63
N ARG A 121 8.78 -0.84 10.67
CA ARG A 121 9.64 -1.00 9.49
C ARG A 121 9.12 -2.06 8.50
N ILE A 122 8.39 -3.05 9.02
CA ILE A 122 7.63 -4.07 8.30
C ILE A 122 6.62 -3.51 7.28
N VAL A 123 5.79 -2.52 7.61
CA VAL A 123 4.81 -1.92 6.68
C VAL A 123 5.54 -1.10 5.61
N GLN A 124 6.57 -0.35 6.00
CA GLN A 124 7.44 0.37 5.06
C GLN A 124 8.14 -0.59 4.09
N ASP A 125 8.67 -1.71 4.60
CA ASP A 125 9.34 -2.76 3.83
C ASP A 125 8.38 -3.53 2.90
N LEU A 126 7.11 -3.69 3.32
CA LEU A 126 6.05 -4.29 2.50
C LEU A 126 5.67 -3.38 1.34
N LEU A 127 5.48 -2.09 1.58
CA LEU A 127 5.09 -1.11 0.56
C LEU A 127 6.21 -0.82 -0.44
N THR A 128 7.44 -0.63 0.04
CA THR A 128 8.59 -0.31 -0.83
C THR A 128 9.01 -1.46 -1.74
N LYS A 129 8.77 -2.72 -1.35
CA LYS A 129 9.09 -3.90 -2.19
C LYS A 129 7.99 -4.23 -3.20
N SER A 130 6.73 -3.93 -2.89
CA SER A 130 5.61 -4.15 -3.82
C SER A 130 5.52 -3.08 -4.92
N CYS A 131 6.02 -1.87 -4.66
CA CYS A 131 6.04 -0.76 -5.65
C CYS A 131 7.19 -0.81 -6.68
N SER A 132 8.00 -1.89 -6.75
CA SER A 132 8.94 -2.05 -7.86
C SER A 132 8.23 -2.55 -9.12
N VAL A 133 7.47 -1.63 -9.73
CA VAL A 133 6.86 -1.75 -11.05
C VAL A 133 7.23 -0.49 -11.83
N GLY A 134 8.06 -0.67 -12.87
CA GLY A 134 8.28 0.32 -13.94
C GLY A 134 9.33 1.37 -13.64
#